data_AF-A0A6J8EIB8-F1
#
_entry.id   AF-A0A6J8EIB8-F1
#
_cell.length_a   1.000
_cell.length_b   1.000
_cell.length_c   1.000
_cell.angle_alpha   90.00
_cell.angle_beta   90.00
_cell.angle_gamma   90.00
#
_symmetry.space_group_name_H-M   'P 1'
#
loop_
_entity.id
_entity.type
_entity.pdbx_description
1 polymer ?
#
loop_
_entity_poly.entity_id
_entity_poly.type
_entity_poly.pdbx_seq_one_letter_code
_entity_poly.pdbx_strand_id
1 'polypeptide(L)'
;MLEEDLKCAIEEEKCIAIENNRFHEGRAKTLKLDVEEHECFKNWDKSSQAMEADIIVEGFLKADKHGIRYMHLIGDGDSSVYSQIQQKVPVWGKHVKKIECANHTCKCLRSNLEKLVVETPTYKGKRKLCKRTRIRITSAVRCAIRIRSKEKDKLKAAKQLEFDIRNTLSHVYGDHTRCSEFCKAGKAIKTNAGQHIDLDNDETDDNVFTDQASMWSDGTSLEAQEESRFDYDLFPSDLDSAMRQDIALILNNVAKKSISLIGNFTTNLAECWMHMRSKFDGGKMFNHCNRGSWHTRCYGAALRFNRGPKWSTSTWQDITNTIPGYHFDKLFTERQLALENNNIIKSKPEIKSSRWKRKMASVKEGNTKKARMHYGNKSIQVEEDITKSELEEKKTIFMEKNYNLELSHIKEIEKHTKLQITSASWMDERKKRLTASNFGLVYKRNPKIPVTPLVNSLLYSTFKRNRRKCSTIKFLGRRIAHEWILEDGCKKWFKGLVLSVLKKSDGDVNAVYEIKYDGEDDANEVQHKELLEDYRNSSLKFIDI
;
A
#
# COMPACT_ATOMS: atom_id res chain seq x y z
N MET A 1 -41.73 -17.93 6.16
CA MET A 1 -40.70 -16.95 6.61
C MET A 1 -39.51 -16.85 5.66
N LEU A 2 -38.48 -17.70 5.69
CA LEU A 2 -37.31 -17.52 4.78
C LEU A 2 -37.63 -17.63 3.28
N GLU A 3 -38.62 -18.43 2.88
CA GLU A 3 -39.07 -18.53 1.47
C GLU A 3 -39.99 -17.39 1.03
N GLU A 4 -40.74 -16.79 1.96
CA GLU A 4 -41.59 -15.62 1.68
C GLU A 4 -40.75 -14.34 1.60
N ASP A 5 -39.72 -14.22 2.44
CA ASP A 5 -38.74 -13.14 2.38
C ASP A 5 -37.88 -13.22 1.10
N LEU A 6 -37.63 -14.43 0.58
CA LEU A 6 -36.94 -14.62 -0.71
C LEU A 6 -37.81 -14.20 -1.90
N LYS A 7 -39.13 -14.46 -1.85
CA LYS A 7 -40.08 -14.03 -2.89
C LYS A 7 -40.28 -12.51 -2.89
N CYS A 8 -40.32 -11.87 -1.71
CA CYS A 8 -40.43 -10.42 -1.61
C CYS A 8 -39.16 -9.70 -2.12
N ALA A 9 -37.98 -10.32 -1.98
CA ALA A 9 -36.72 -9.78 -2.50
C ALA A 9 -36.56 -9.89 -4.03
N ILE A 10 -37.37 -10.72 -4.71
CA ILE A 10 -37.37 -10.86 -6.18
C ILE A 10 -38.19 -9.74 -6.84
N GLU A 11 -39.10 -9.08 -6.13
CA GLU A 11 -39.94 -7.99 -6.68
C GLU A 11 -39.32 -6.58 -6.52
N GLU A 12 -38.26 -6.41 -5.72
CA GLU A 12 -37.57 -5.11 -5.55
C GLU A 12 -36.22 -5.05 -6.32
N GLU A 13 -36.24 -5.27 -7.63
CA GLU A 13 -35.06 -5.07 -8.48
C GLU A 13 -34.78 -3.58 -8.72
N LYS A 14 -33.92 -2.97 -7.89
CA LYS A 14 -33.32 -1.64 -8.17
C LYS A 14 -31.87 -1.80 -8.63
N CYS A 15 -31.69 -1.92 -9.94
CA CYS A 15 -30.37 -1.83 -10.61
C CYS A 15 -29.84 -0.38 -10.57
N ILE A 16 -28.64 -0.18 -10.01
CA ILE A 16 -27.96 1.14 -9.94
C ILE A 16 -26.95 1.23 -11.09
N ALA A 17 -27.29 1.95 -12.15
CA ALA A 17 -26.37 2.29 -13.25
C ALA A 17 -26.19 3.82 -13.31
N ILE A 18 -25.09 4.34 -12.77
CA ILE A 18 -24.85 5.80 -12.65
C ILE A 18 -23.68 6.30 -13.52
N GLU A 19 -22.69 5.46 -13.85
CA GLU A 19 -21.41 6.00 -14.34
C GLU A 19 -21.27 6.14 -15.86
N ASN A 20 -21.99 5.37 -16.69
CA ASN A 20 -21.80 5.43 -18.15
C ASN A 20 -22.64 6.53 -18.84
N ASN A 21 -23.87 6.79 -18.39
CA ASN A 21 -24.80 7.65 -19.13
C ASN A 21 -24.59 9.15 -18.87
N ARG A 22 -24.10 9.52 -17.68
CA ARG A 22 -23.83 10.93 -17.32
C ARG A 22 -22.74 11.57 -18.17
N PHE A 23 -21.81 10.75 -18.67
CA PHE A 23 -20.72 11.22 -19.53
C PHE A 23 -21.22 11.59 -20.93
N HIS A 24 -22.20 10.86 -21.48
CA HIS A 24 -22.80 11.15 -22.78
C HIS A 24 -23.71 12.39 -22.75
N GLU A 25 -24.59 12.52 -21.75
CA GLU A 25 -25.48 13.68 -21.62
C GLU A 25 -24.73 14.99 -21.28
N GLY A 26 -23.74 14.93 -20.38
CA GLY A 26 -22.91 16.09 -20.03
C GLY A 26 -22.08 16.57 -21.21
N ARG A 27 -21.57 15.63 -22.02
CA ARG A 27 -20.80 15.92 -23.23
C ARG A 27 -21.69 16.43 -24.37
N ALA A 28 -22.89 15.91 -24.54
CA ALA A 28 -23.89 16.40 -25.51
C ALA A 28 -24.36 17.83 -25.18
N LYS A 29 -24.62 18.15 -23.89
CA LYS A 29 -24.92 19.51 -23.43
C LYS A 29 -23.77 20.49 -23.65
N THR A 30 -22.53 20.03 -23.47
CA THR A 30 -21.34 20.85 -23.73
C THR A 30 -21.12 21.08 -25.24
N LEU A 31 -21.55 20.13 -26.07
CA LEU A 31 -21.41 20.16 -27.53
C LEU A 31 -22.67 20.67 -28.28
N LYS A 32 -23.76 21.02 -27.58
CA LYS A 32 -25.07 21.38 -28.15
C LYS A 32 -25.59 20.37 -29.18
N LEU A 33 -25.43 19.09 -28.91
CA LEU A 33 -25.95 18.01 -29.75
C LEU A 33 -27.23 17.47 -29.11
N ASP A 34 -28.23 17.16 -29.95
CA ASP A 34 -29.43 16.48 -29.51
C ASP A 34 -29.10 15.09 -28.98
N VAL A 35 -29.70 14.74 -27.84
CA VAL A 35 -29.46 13.46 -27.16
C VAL A 35 -30.28 12.40 -27.86
N GLU A 36 -29.63 11.40 -28.44
CA GLU A 36 -30.31 10.22 -29.01
C GLU A 36 -31.19 9.54 -27.95
N GLU A 37 -32.39 9.13 -28.34
CA GLU A 37 -33.31 8.39 -27.48
C GLU A 37 -32.62 7.11 -26.98
N HIS A 38 -32.51 6.98 -25.67
CA HIS A 38 -31.94 5.81 -25.03
C HIS A 38 -32.89 5.29 -23.95
N GLU A 39 -32.91 3.98 -23.78
CA GLU A 39 -33.66 3.35 -22.69
C GLU A 39 -32.87 3.53 -21.39
N CYS A 40 -33.34 4.44 -20.54
CA CYS A 40 -32.63 4.86 -19.34
C CYS A 40 -33.01 4.01 -18.13
N PHE A 41 -32.10 3.14 -17.67
CA PHE A 41 -32.28 2.35 -16.43
C PHE A 41 -31.94 3.15 -15.15
N LYS A 42 -32.08 4.48 -15.19
CA LYS A 42 -31.71 5.37 -14.08
C LYS A 42 -32.79 5.32 -13.01
N ASN A 43 -32.43 4.82 -11.83
CA ASN A 43 -33.32 4.73 -10.68
C ASN A 43 -33.15 5.87 -9.65
N TRP A 44 -32.38 6.91 -9.99
CA TRP A 44 -32.08 8.04 -9.12
C TRP A 44 -31.86 9.33 -9.88
N ASP A 45 -32.57 10.39 -9.50
CA ASP A 45 -32.55 11.66 -10.24
C ASP A 45 -31.72 12.77 -9.60
N LYS A 46 -31.35 12.64 -8.34
CA LYS A 46 -30.59 13.67 -7.61
C LYS A 46 -29.07 13.46 -7.74
N SER A 47 -28.29 14.26 -7.01
CA SER A 47 -26.84 14.09 -6.93
C SER A 47 -26.45 12.76 -6.24
N SER A 48 -25.23 12.28 -6.51
CA SER A 48 -24.68 11.10 -5.82
C SER A 48 -24.49 11.33 -4.31
N GLN A 49 -24.17 12.55 -3.89
CA GLN A 49 -24.13 12.91 -2.47
C GLN A 49 -25.51 12.87 -1.81
N ALA A 50 -26.56 13.27 -2.54
CA ALA A 50 -27.93 13.18 -2.04
C ALA A 50 -28.38 11.71 -1.86
N MET A 51 -27.88 10.81 -2.70
CA MET A 51 -28.15 9.37 -2.59
C MET A 51 -27.65 8.80 -1.26
N GLU A 52 -26.41 9.13 -0.87
CA GLU A 52 -25.85 8.66 0.41
C GLU A 52 -26.70 9.12 1.60
N ALA A 53 -27.09 10.39 1.62
CA ALA A 53 -27.93 10.93 2.69
C ALA A 53 -29.32 10.29 2.73
N ASP A 54 -29.98 10.14 1.58
CA ASP A 54 -31.33 9.56 1.51
C ASP A 54 -31.32 8.07 1.89
N ILE A 55 -30.28 7.29 1.52
CA ILE A 55 -30.13 5.88 1.94
C ILE A 55 -29.97 5.77 3.46
N ILE A 56 -29.19 6.66 4.09
CA ILE A 56 -29.03 6.65 5.54
C ILE A 56 -30.36 6.97 6.22
N VAL A 57 -31.09 7.98 5.76
CA VAL A 57 -32.40 8.34 6.29
C VAL A 57 -33.41 7.19 6.14
N GLU A 58 -33.43 6.53 4.98
CA GLU A 58 -34.26 5.34 4.75
C GLU A 58 -33.91 4.23 5.75
N GLY A 59 -32.62 4.01 6.04
CA GLY A 59 -32.17 3.08 7.06
C GLY A 59 -32.72 3.40 8.45
N PHE A 60 -32.76 4.68 8.84
CA PHE A 60 -33.39 5.11 10.09
C PHE A 60 -34.91 4.88 10.10
N LEU A 61 -35.59 5.15 8.98
CA LEU A 61 -37.04 4.91 8.88
C LEU A 61 -37.39 3.41 8.96
N LYS A 62 -36.58 2.55 8.34
CA LYS A 62 -36.78 1.10 8.37
C LYS A 62 -36.41 0.47 9.71
N ALA A 63 -35.54 1.10 10.51
CA ALA A 63 -35.12 0.57 11.81
C ALA A 63 -36.31 0.28 12.75
N ASP A 64 -37.32 1.16 12.75
CA ASP A 64 -38.50 1.02 13.61
C ASP A 64 -39.34 -0.22 13.22
N LYS A 65 -39.36 -0.59 11.92
CA LYS A 65 -40.00 -1.84 11.44
C LYS A 65 -39.32 -3.10 11.99
N HIS A 66 -38.05 -3.00 12.37
CA HIS A 66 -37.28 -4.09 12.98
C HIS A 66 -37.22 -3.97 14.51
N GLY A 67 -37.96 -3.04 15.12
CA GLY A 67 -37.98 -2.83 16.57
C GLY A 67 -36.70 -2.19 17.14
N ILE A 68 -35.92 -1.48 16.30
CA ILE A 68 -34.63 -0.88 16.69
C ILE A 68 -34.67 0.63 16.45
N ARG A 69 -34.01 1.41 17.32
CA ARG A 69 -33.86 2.87 17.17
C ARG A 69 -32.40 3.29 17.32
N TYR A 70 -31.88 4.01 16.33
CA TYR A 70 -30.49 4.47 16.30
C TYR A 70 -30.34 5.81 17.03
N MET A 71 -29.98 5.79 18.30
CA MET A 71 -29.90 7.03 19.11
C MET A 71 -28.65 7.87 18.86
N HIS A 72 -27.60 7.30 18.27
CA HIS A 72 -26.32 7.97 18.06
C HIS A 72 -25.85 7.77 16.62
N LEU A 73 -25.53 8.88 15.95
CA LEU A 73 -24.94 8.88 14.61
C LEU A 73 -23.47 9.30 14.72
N ILE A 74 -22.55 8.39 14.40
CA ILE A 74 -21.13 8.70 14.32
C ILE A 74 -20.83 9.13 12.89
N GLY A 75 -20.49 10.40 12.70
CA GLY A 75 -20.23 10.98 11.38
C GLY A 75 -18.91 11.73 11.32
N ASP A 76 -18.51 12.06 10.11
CA ASP A 76 -17.56 13.13 9.87
C ASP A 76 -18.22 14.50 10.14
N GLY A 77 -17.48 15.58 9.93
CA GLY A 77 -17.95 16.93 10.20
C GLY A 77 -19.24 17.32 9.45
N ASP A 78 -19.70 16.54 8.47
CA ASP A 78 -20.84 16.87 7.63
C ASP A 78 -22.16 16.73 8.38
N SER A 79 -22.91 17.83 8.45
CA SER A 79 -24.17 17.93 9.20
C SER A 79 -25.41 17.71 8.34
N SER A 80 -25.26 17.60 7.01
CA SER A 80 -26.38 17.49 6.06
C SER A 80 -27.24 16.25 6.32
N VAL A 81 -26.60 15.10 6.56
CA VAL A 81 -27.30 13.82 6.88
C VAL A 81 -28.02 13.90 8.22
N TYR A 82 -27.35 14.47 9.23
CA TYR A 82 -27.91 14.62 10.58
C TYR A 82 -29.17 15.49 10.59
N SER A 83 -29.13 16.64 9.91
CA SER A 83 -30.29 17.53 9.78
C SER A 83 -31.45 16.83 9.10
N GLN A 84 -31.19 16.02 8.06
CA GLN A 84 -32.24 15.26 7.38
C GLN A 84 -32.86 14.18 8.27
N ILE A 85 -32.06 13.49 9.10
CA ILE A 85 -32.58 12.52 10.08
C ILE A 85 -33.51 13.21 11.07
N GLN A 86 -33.12 14.37 11.61
CA GLN A 86 -33.95 15.10 12.57
C GLN A 86 -35.29 15.56 11.99
N GLN A 87 -35.32 15.90 10.70
CA GLN A 87 -36.50 16.39 9.99
C GLN A 87 -37.41 15.25 9.49
N LYS A 88 -36.82 14.23 8.88
CA LYS A 88 -37.56 13.18 8.14
C LYS A 88 -37.94 11.98 9.01
N VAL A 89 -37.20 11.66 10.08
CA VAL A 89 -37.48 10.49 10.93
C VAL A 89 -38.52 10.87 12.00
N PRO A 90 -39.74 10.27 11.96
CA PRO A 90 -40.81 10.64 12.89
C PRO A 90 -40.48 10.29 14.33
N VAL A 91 -41.00 11.08 15.27
CA VAL A 91 -40.97 10.84 16.73
C VAL A 91 -39.56 10.89 17.36
N TRP A 92 -38.69 9.96 17.00
CA TRP A 92 -37.40 9.76 17.67
C TRP A 92 -36.21 10.37 16.93
N GLY A 93 -36.37 10.79 15.67
CA GLY A 93 -35.31 11.49 14.90
C GLY A 93 -34.74 12.71 15.63
N LYS A 94 -35.59 13.47 16.33
CA LYS A 94 -35.19 14.64 17.15
C LYS A 94 -34.28 14.29 18.33
N HIS A 95 -34.34 13.04 18.80
CA HIS A 95 -33.57 12.55 19.93
C HIS A 95 -32.23 11.93 19.51
N VAL A 96 -31.99 11.80 18.20
CA VAL A 96 -30.71 11.31 17.66
C VAL A 96 -29.62 12.32 17.96
N LYS A 97 -28.51 11.86 18.54
CA LYS A 97 -27.33 12.69 18.83
C LYS A 97 -26.23 12.43 17.80
N LYS A 98 -25.71 13.50 17.22
CA LYS A 98 -24.49 13.42 16.40
C LYS A 98 -23.26 13.28 17.31
N ILE A 99 -22.42 12.32 16.98
CA ILE A 99 -21.11 12.10 17.59
C ILE A 99 -20.04 12.30 16.51
N GLU A 100 -19.06 13.16 16.80
CA GLU A 100 -17.91 13.43 15.95
C GLU A 100 -16.95 12.24 15.92
N CYS A 101 -16.53 11.85 14.71
CA CYS A 101 -15.46 10.89 14.55
C CYS A 101 -14.10 11.47 15.00
N ALA A 102 -13.43 10.80 15.94
CA ALA A 102 -12.16 11.26 16.50
C ALA A 102 -11.03 11.33 15.45
N ASN A 103 -10.97 10.36 14.53
CA ASN A 103 -9.97 10.32 13.46
C ASN A 103 -10.22 11.43 12.44
N HIS A 104 -11.48 11.63 12.01
CA HIS A 104 -11.85 12.71 11.10
C HIS A 104 -11.59 14.09 11.72
N THR A 105 -11.92 14.29 12.99
CA THR A 105 -11.62 15.55 13.68
C THR A 105 -10.12 15.87 13.67
N CYS A 106 -9.26 14.87 13.93
CA CYS A 106 -7.81 15.04 13.86
C CYS A 106 -7.33 15.28 12.41
N LYS A 107 -7.96 14.65 11.41
CA LYS A 107 -7.67 14.88 9.99
C LYS A 107 -8.04 16.29 9.56
N CYS A 108 -9.22 16.79 9.96
CA CYS A 108 -9.65 18.16 9.72
C CYS A 108 -8.73 19.17 10.39
N LEU A 109 -8.32 18.93 11.64
CA LEU A 109 -7.31 19.74 12.33
C LEU A 109 -6.03 19.84 11.51
N ARG A 110 -5.49 18.71 11.03
CA ARG A 110 -4.30 18.70 10.18
C ARG A 110 -4.54 19.49 8.89
N SER A 111 -5.63 19.26 8.19
CA SER A 111 -5.94 19.98 6.94
C SER A 111 -6.06 21.49 7.16
N ASN A 112 -6.63 21.93 8.27
CA ASN A 112 -6.73 23.37 8.60
C ASN A 112 -5.35 23.98 8.92
N LEU A 113 -4.49 23.26 9.64
CA LEU A 113 -3.10 23.67 9.86
C LEU A 113 -2.30 23.69 8.54
N GLU A 114 -2.64 22.81 7.59
CA GLU A 114 -2.02 22.81 6.26
C GLU A 114 -2.47 24.02 5.45
N LYS A 115 -3.76 24.33 5.44
CA LYS A 115 -4.31 25.54 4.81
C LYS A 115 -3.71 26.82 5.38
N LEU A 116 -3.60 26.93 6.70
CA LEU A 116 -3.02 28.10 7.36
C LEU A 116 -1.59 28.39 6.89
N VAL A 117 -0.78 27.35 6.67
CA VAL A 117 0.60 27.50 6.17
C VAL A 117 0.65 27.84 4.67
N VAL A 118 -0.36 27.43 3.91
CA VAL A 118 -0.50 27.82 2.50
C VAL A 118 -0.93 29.28 2.36
N GLU A 119 -1.91 29.71 3.16
CA GLU A 119 -2.44 31.08 3.18
C GLU A 119 -1.44 32.07 3.79
N THR A 120 -0.64 31.62 4.75
CA THR A 120 0.36 32.44 5.43
C THR A 120 1.74 31.79 5.34
N PRO A 121 2.46 31.97 4.21
CA PRO A 121 3.77 31.36 3.99
C PRO A 121 4.83 31.77 5.03
N THR A 122 4.64 32.89 5.75
CA THR A 122 5.52 33.34 6.83
C THR A 122 5.58 32.35 8.01
N TYR A 123 4.57 31.47 8.15
CA TYR A 123 4.53 30.40 9.14
C TYR A 123 5.29 29.14 8.70
N LYS A 124 5.86 29.12 7.49
CA LYS A 124 6.79 28.08 7.04
C LYS A 124 8.18 28.27 7.67
N GLY A 125 8.89 27.16 7.83
CA GLY A 125 10.30 27.17 8.25
C GLY A 125 10.58 26.55 9.61
N LYS A 126 11.87 26.57 9.98
CA LYS A 126 12.40 25.98 11.21
C LYS A 126 11.76 26.65 12.43
N ARG A 127 11.40 25.85 13.43
CA ARG A 127 10.72 26.28 14.66
C ARG A 127 9.33 26.92 14.49
N LYS A 128 8.74 26.88 13.29
CA LYS A 128 7.36 27.33 13.02
C LYS A 128 6.44 26.13 12.71
N LEU A 129 5.43 26.30 11.86
CA LEU A 129 4.44 25.28 11.49
C LEU A 129 4.95 24.31 10.39
N CYS A 130 6.15 23.76 10.55
CA CYS A 130 6.66 22.76 9.61
C CYS A 130 5.77 21.49 9.59
N LYS A 131 5.90 20.65 8.55
CA LYS A 131 5.17 19.38 8.43
C LYS A 131 5.27 18.52 9.71
N ARG A 132 6.46 18.47 10.33
CA ARG A 132 6.68 17.73 11.59
C ARG A 132 5.87 18.31 12.76
N THR A 133 5.87 19.63 12.96
CA THR A 133 5.11 20.32 14.02
C THR A 133 3.61 20.07 13.85
N ARG A 134 3.07 20.19 12.64
CA ARG A 134 1.64 19.95 12.35
C ARG A 134 1.22 18.51 12.65
N ILE A 135 2.06 17.53 12.30
CA ILE A 135 1.85 16.12 12.65
C ILE A 135 1.85 15.92 14.18
N ARG A 136 2.75 16.59 14.91
CA ARG A 136 2.83 16.52 16.38
C ARG A 136 1.63 17.11 17.07
N ILE A 137 1.18 18.30 16.68
CA ILE A 137 -0.04 18.94 17.21
C ILE A 137 -1.22 17.97 17.05
N THR A 138 -1.39 17.43 15.85
CA THR A 138 -2.48 16.49 15.57
C THR A 138 -2.37 15.21 16.40
N SER A 139 -1.15 14.68 16.57
CA SER A 139 -0.90 13.45 17.33
C SER A 139 -1.12 13.65 18.85
N ALA A 140 -0.75 14.82 19.37
CA ALA A 140 -0.97 15.21 20.75
C ALA A 140 -2.47 15.30 21.07
N VAL A 141 -3.26 15.95 20.21
CA VAL A 141 -4.74 15.99 20.35
C VAL A 141 -5.33 14.59 20.34
N ARG A 142 -4.95 13.74 19.38
CA ARG A 142 -5.45 12.36 19.31
C ARG A 142 -5.12 11.55 20.57
N CYS A 143 -3.91 11.75 21.10
CA CYS A 143 -3.46 11.11 22.31
C CYS A 143 -4.27 11.58 23.53
N ALA A 144 -4.52 12.89 23.65
CA ALA A 144 -5.36 13.45 24.71
C ALA A 144 -6.77 12.83 24.67
N ILE A 145 -7.39 12.75 23.50
CA ILE A 145 -8.70 12.08 23.30
C ILE A 145 -8.64 10.64 23.83
N ARG A 146 -7.62 9.87 23.45
CA ARG A 146 -7.49 8.46 23.86
C ARG A 146 -7.29 8.31 25.37
N ILE A 147 -6.46 9.13 25.99
CA ILE A 147 -6.22 9.08 27.45
C ILE A 147 -7.51 9.40 28.19
N ARG A 148 -8.12 10.56 27.90
CA ARG A 148 -9.34 11.03 28.56
C ARG A 148 -10.54 10.13 28.30
N SER A 149 -10.60 9.47 27.15
CA SER A 149 -11.68 8.51 26.85
C SER A 149 -11.73 7.30 27.78
N LYS A 150 -10.62 6.95 28.46
CA LYS A 150 -10.56 5.83 29.40
C LYS A 150 -11.04 6.18 30.80
N GLU A 151 -11.23 7.45 31.11
CA GLU A 151 -11.67 7.88 32.43
C GLU A 151 -13.13 7.54 32.66
N LYS A 152 -13.46 7.23 33.93
CA LYS A 152 -14.82 6.87 34.35
C LYS A 152 -15.75 8.08 34.31
N ASP A 153 -15.30 9.22 34.83
CA ASP A 153 -16.06 10.47 34.83
C ASP A 153 -15.92 11.21 33.49
N LYS A 154 -16.90 11.02 32.61
CA LYS A 154 -16.90 11.62 31.26
C LYS A 154 -17.04 13.14 31.27
N LEU A 155 -17.73 13.72 32.25
CA LEU A 155 -17.97 15.17 32.31
C LEU A 155 -16.69 15.90 32.71
N LYS A 156 -16.01 15.40 33.75
CA LYS A 156 -14.70 15.92 34.15
C LYS A 156 -13.66 15.68 33.06
N ALA A 157 -13.62 14.49 32.49
CA ALA A 157 -12.68 14.14 31.44
C ALA A 157 -12.87 14.98 30.17
N ALA A 158 -14.10 15.38 29.83
CA ALA A 158 -14.38 16.28 28.71
C ALA A 158 -13.82 17.70 28.96
N LYS A 159 -13.98 18.25 30.17
CA LYS A 159 -13.39 19.54 30.57
C LYS A 159 -11.85 19.49 30.54
N GLN A 160 -11.27 18.39 31.02
CA GLN A 160 -9.83 18.17 30.97
C GLN A 160 -9.34 18.00 29.52
N LEU A 161 -10.09 17.32 28.67
CA LEU A 161 -9.77 17.18 27.25
C LEU A 161 -9.79 18.54 26.53
N GLU A 162 -10.78 19.39 26.82
CA GLU A 162 -10.85 20.76 26.29
C GLU A 162 -9.61 21.57 26.68
N PHE A 163 -9.20 21.48 27.95
CA PHE A 163 -7.97 22.10 28.43
C PHE A 163 -6.71 21.55 27.75
N ASP A 164 -6.59 20.22 27.64
CA ASP A 164 -5.44 19.55 27.01
C ASP A 164 -5.32 19.92 25.51
N ILE A 165 -6.44 20.06 24.80
CA ILE A 165 -6.46 20.50 23.39
C ILE A 165 -5.96 21.94 23.27
N ARG A 166 -6.43 22.86 24.13
CA ARG A 166 -5.95 24.25 24.14
C ARG A 166 -4.47 24.36 24.49
N ASN A 167 -4.01 23.54 25.42
CA ASN A 167 -2.61 23.50 25.86
C ASN A 167 -1.69 22.71 24.91
N THR A 168 -2.23 22.11 23.84
CA THR A 168 -1.44 21.29 22.91
C THR A 168 -0.32 22.08 22.25
N LEU A 169 -0.53 23.37 21.94
CA LEU A 169 0.49 24.20 21.33
C LEU A 169 1.70 24.38 22.27
N SER A 170 1.45 24.81 23.51
CA SER A 170 2.49 24.93 24.54
C SER A 170 3.23 23.62 24.76
N HIS A 171 2.49 22.50 24.84
CA HIS A 171 3.07 21.17 24.99
C HIS A 171 4.02 20.77 23.87
N VAL A 172 3.62 20.98 22.60
CA VAL A 172 4.46 20.61 21.44
C VAL A 172 5.72 21.47 21.34
N TYR A 173 5.66 22.70 21.85
CA TYR A 173 6.76 23.65 21.90
C TYR A 173 7.53 23.62 23.24
N GLY A 174 7.42 22.54 24.00
CA GLY A 174 8.25 22.30 25.18
C GLY A 174 7.84 23.05 26.46
N ASP A 175 6.80 23.89 26.42
CA ASP A 175 6.24 24.48 27.64
C ASP A 175 5.29 23.49 28.33
N HIS A 176 5.77 22.96 29.45
CA HIS A 176 5.06 21.96 30.25
C HIS A 176 4.47 22.52 31.55
N THR A 177 4.53 23.83 31.78
CA THR A 177 4.06 24.48 33.02
C THR A 177 2.59 24.21 33.32
N ARG A 178 1.76 24.19 32.28
CA ARG A 178 0.30 23.96 32.34
C ARG A 178 -0.10 22.58 31.88
N CYS A 179 0.85 21.66 31.72
CA CYS A 179 0.52 20.31 31.26
C CYS A 179 -0.11 19.48 32.38
N SER A 180 -1.21 18.79 32.06
CA SER A 180 -1.81 17.80 32.96
C SER A 180 -1.19 16.41 32.75
N GLU A 181 -1.78 15.34 33.30
CA GLU A 181 -1.32 13.94 33.17
C GLU A 181 -1.11 13.46 31.72
N PHE A 182 -1.65 14.19 30.74
CA PHE A 182 -1.33 13.95 29.34
C PHE A 182 0.17 14.12 29.07
N CYS A 183 0.90 14.96 29.78
CA CYS A 183 2.34 15.15 29.57
C CYS A 183 3.17 14.18 30.42
N LYS A 184 3.98 13.32 29.77
CA LYS A 184 4.93 12.42 30.46
C LYS A 184 6.32 13.04 30.67
N ALA A 185 6.56 14.30 30.29
CA ALA A 185 7.86 14.95 30.42
C ALA A 185 8.35 15.02 31.88
N GLY A 186 7.43 15.08 32.86
CA GLY A 186 7.77 15.00 34.28
C GLY A 186 8.38 13.65 34.74
N LYS A 187 8.30 12.59 33.92
CA LYS A 187 8.96 11.28 34.19
C LYS A 187 10.29 11.08 33.45
N ALA A 188 10.65 11.95 32.50
CA ALA A 188 11.75 11.71 31.55
C ALA A 188 13.01 12.58 31.76
N ILE A 189 13.06 13.43 32.80
CA ILE A 189 14.20 14.36 33.01
C ILE A 189 15.53 13.66 33.39
N LYS A 190 15.57 12.34 33.64
CA LYS A 190 16.80 11.69 34.14
C LYS A 190 17.68 10.97 33.13
N THR A 191 17.32 10.80 31.86
CA THR A 191 18.21 10.07 30.93
C THR A 191 18.14 10.61 29.51
N ASN A 192 19.05 11.54 29.22
CA ASN A 192 19.98 11.53 28.09
C ASN A 192 20.21 12.95 27.57
N ALA A 193 21.28 13.55 28.06
CA ALA A 193 21.95 14.67 27.43
C ALA A 193 22.58 14.23 26.10
N GLY A 194 22.49 15.09 25.09
CA GLY A 194 23.39 15.12 23.95
C GLY A 194 22.96 14.30 22.73
N GLN A 195 22.39 14.98 21.73
CA GLN A 195 22.79 14.83 20.33
C GLN A 195 22.24 16.03 19.53
N HIS A 196 23.12 16.99 19.27
CA HIS A 196 22.89 18.10 18.34
C HIS A 196 22.73 17.51 16.93
N ILE A 197 21.64 17.81 16.22
CA ILE A 197 21.44 17.41 14.82
C ILE A 197 21.20 18.68 14.00
N ASP A 198 22.12 18.97 13.11
CA ASP A 198 21.99 20.04 12.12
C ASP A 198 20.84 19.72 11.16
N LEU A 199 19.99 20.72 10.91
CA LEU A 199 18.76 20.59 10.13
C LEU A 199 18.70 21.73 9.11
N ASP A 200 19.15 21.40 7.89
CA ASP A 200 18.79 22.08 6.65
C ASP A 200 17.62 21.31 6.02
N ASN A 201 16.53 22.00 5.71
CA ASN A 201 15.45 21.46 4.88
C ASN A 201 14.70 22.61 4.22
N ASP A 202 14.93 22.76 2.92
CA ASP A 202 14.14 23.57 2.00
C ASP A 202 13.04 22.67 1.42
N GLU A 203 11.76 23.04 1.60
CA GLU A 203 10.62 22.24 1.14
C GLU A 203 10.45 22.39 -0.37
N THR A 204 10.72 21.32 -1.14
CA THR A 204 10.26 21.21 -2.54
C THR A 204 8.92 20.49 -2.59
N ASP A 205 8.01 21.11 -3.32
CA ASP A 205 6.60 20.78 -3.46
C ASP A 205 6.40 19.40 -4.10
N ASP A 206 6.02 18.40 -3.30
CA ASP A 206 5.62 17.08 -3.78
C ASP A 206 4.36 16.59 -3.06
N ASN A 207 3.23 16.70 -3.77
CA ASN A 207 1.97 15.96 -3.66
C ASN A 207 1.48 15.60 -2.24
N VAL A 208 0.85 16.58 -1.60
CA VAL A 208 0.24 16.54 -0.25
C VAL A 208 -0.96 15.57 -0.13
N PHE A 209 -1.56 15.15 -1.24
CA PHE A 209 -2.83 14.40 -1.25
C PHE A 209 -2.70 12.88 -1.10
N THR A 210 -1.58 12.26 -1.50
CA THR A 210 -1.43 10.79 -1.48
C THR A 210 -1.04 10.23 -0.11
N ASP A 211 -0.42 11.04 0.75
CA ASP A 211 0.02 10.66 2.11
C ASP A 211 -1.10 10.72 3.18
N GLN A 212 -2.27 11.29 2.87
CA GLN A 212 -3.38 11.46 3.81
C GLN A 212 -4.07 10.13 4.21
N ALA A 213 -4.05 9.12 3.34
CA ALA A 213 -4.72 7.83 3.59
C ALA A 213 -3.92 6.87 4.49
N SER A 214 -2.59 7.00 4.53
CA SER A 214 -1.68 6.16 5.33
C SER A 214 -1.62 6.58 6.81
N MET A 215 -2.21 7.74 7.15
CA MET A 215 -2.07 8.35 8.47
C MET A 215 -2.85 7.62 9.57
N TRP A 216 -3.96 6.96 9.25
CA TRP A 216 -4.93 6.47 10.26
C TRP A 216 -5.45 5.04 10.04
N SER A 217 -4.86 4.26 9.13
CA SER A 217 -5.12 2.81 9.08
C SER A 217 -4.30 2.11 10.17
N ASP A 218 -4.87 2.01 11.37
CA ASP A 218 -4.53 1.13 12.50
C ASP A 218 -3.16 0.41 12.42
N GLY A 219 -2.08 1.16 12.65
CA GLY A 219 -0.74 0.64 12.39
C GLY A 219 0.44 1.27 13.13
N THR A 220 0.22 2.22 14.03
CA THR A 220 1.30 2.82 14.86
C THR A 220 1.03 2.48 16.34
N SER A 221 2.06 2.15 17.15
CA SER A 221 1.84 1.84 18.57
C SER A 221 1.31 3.05 19.33
N LEU A 222 0.47 2.77 20.33
CA LEU A 222 0.00 3.75 21.29
C LEU A 222 1.15 4.48 21.98
N GLU A 223 2.23 3.75 22.30
CA GLU A 223 3.46 4.26 22.89
C GLU A 223 4.22 5.18 21.92
N ALA A 224 4.37 4.84 20.64
CA ALA A 224 5.06 5.71 19.68
C ALA A 224 4.26 6.99 19.37
N GLN A 225 2.92 6.93 19.39
CA GLN A 225 2.08 8.13 19.35
C GLN A 225 2.29 9.00 20.61
N GLU A 226 2.45 8.37 21.78
CA GLU A 226 2.78 9.03 23.04
C GLU A 226 4.22 9.55 23.12
N GLU A 227 5.17 8.99 22.36
CA GLU A 227 6.54 9.48 22.31
C GLU A 227 6.71 10.58 21.25
N SER A 228 5.88 10.57 20.20
CA SER A 228 5.96 11.52 19.07
C SER A 228 5.78 13.00 19.43
N ARG A 229 5.10 13.24 20.54
CA ARG A 229 4.70 14.56 21.06
C ARG A 229 5.84 15.30 21.75
N PHE A 230 6.96 14.64 22.01
CA PHE A 230 8.15 15.26 22.58
C PHE A 230 9.06 15.80 21.45
N ASP A 231 9.45 17.07 21.57
CA ASP A 231 10.62 17.63 20.91
C ASP A 231 11.46 18.34 21.95
N TYR A 232 12.77 18.08 21.97
CA TYR A 232 13.70 18.73 22.88
C TYR A 232 14.27 20.05 22.30
N ASP A 233 13.90 20.42 21.06
CA ASP A 233 14.59 21.47 20.29
C ASP A 233 13.72 22.71 19.93
N LEU A 234 12.49 22.81 20.46
CA LEU A 234 11.60 23.94 20.22
C LEU A 234 11.46 24.75 21.52
N PHE A 235 12.09 25.93 21.57
CA PHE A 235 11.96 26.84 22.71
C PHE A 235 10.74 27.76 22.53
N PRO A 236 9.96 28.05 23.60
CA PRO A 236 8.75 28.88 23.53
C PRO A 236 8.98 30.32 23.05
N SER A 237 10.21 30.83 23.13
CA SER A 237 10.58 32.23 22.86
C SER A 237 10.46 32.63 21.38
N ASP A 238 10.35 31.68 20.45
CA ASP A 238 10.42 31.95 18.99
C ASP A 238 9.05 31.91 18.28
N LEU A 239 7.94 31.72 19.00
CA LEU A 239 6.60 31.73 18.40
C LEU A 239 6.06 33.15 18.29
N ASP A 240 5.87 33.59 17.04
CA ASP A 240 5.12 34.80 16.70
C ASP A 240 3.72 34.79 17.36
N SER A 241 3.35 35.93 17.95
CA SER A 241 2.08 36.12 18.66
C SER A 241 0.89 35.93 17.71
N ALA A 242 1.02 36.35 16.46
CA ALA A 242 -0.01 36.15 15.43
C ALA A 242 -0.23 34.65 15.14
N MET A 243 0.86 33.92 14.93
CA MET A 243 0.81 32.47 14.70
C MET A 243 0.17 31.71 15.88
N ARG A 244 0.48 32.09 17.12
CA ARG A 244 -0.15 31.52 18.33
C ARG A 244 -1.67 31.70 18.29
N GLN A 245 -2.13 32.89 17.95
CA GLN A 245 -3.54 33.24 17.93
C GLN A 245 -4.30 32.45 16.85
N ASP A 246 -3.75 32.38 15.64
CA ASP A 246 -4.37 31.65 14.53
C ASP A 246 -4.49 30.14 14.82
N ILE A 247 -3.42 29.54 15.36
CA ILE A 247 -3.47 28.13 15.76
C ILE A 247 -4.46 27.92 16.91
N ALA A 248 -4.51 28.85 17.88
CA ALA A 248 -5.44 28.77 19.00
C ALA A 248 -6.90 28.80 18.53
N LEU A 249 -7.24 29.56 17.49
CA LEU A 249 -8.58 29.56 16.90
C LEU A 249 -8.95 28.17 16.33
N ILE A 250 -8.02 27.54 15.60
CA ILE A 250 -8.22 26.19 15.06
C ILE A 250 -8.37 25.17 16.19
N LEU A 251 -7.52 25.22 17.21
CA LEU A 251 -7.57 24.32 18.37
C LEU A 251 -8.85 24.54 19.19
N ASN A 252 -9.32 25.77 19.36
CA ASN A 252 -10.55 26.08 20.06
C ASN A 252 -11.77 25.46 19.38
N ASN A 253 -11.80 25.42 18.04
CA ASN A 253 -12.87 24.74 17.30
C ASN A 253 -12.89 23.23 17.56
N VAL A 254 -11.73 22.60 17.76
CA VAL A 254 -11.63 21.19 18.16
C VAL A 254 -11.99 21.02 19.64
N ALA A 255 -11.54 21.93 20.50
CA ALA A 255 -11.79 21.89 21.95
C ALA A 255 -13.29 21.98 22.28
N LYS A 256 -14.07 22.78 21.53
CA LYS A 256 -15.54 22.85 21.64
C LYS A 256 -16.22 21.49 21.41
N LYS A 257 -15.57 20.56 20.71
CA LYS A 257 -16.07 19.21 20.42
C LYS A 257 -15.65 18.17 21.48
N SER A 258 -14.98 18.57 22.57
CA SER A 258 -14.42 17.69 23.60
C SER A 258 -15.43 16.67 24.15
N ILE A 259 -16.66 17.12 24.45
CA ILE A 259 -17.75 16.28 24.96
C ILE A 259 -18.09 15.16 23.97
N SER A 260 -18.14 15.46 22.67
CA SER A 260 -18.42 14.45 21.65
C SER A 260 -17.22 13.52 21.41
N LEU A 261 -16.00 14.01 21.60
CA LEU A 261 -14.76 13.25 21.36
C LEU A 261 -14.41 12.30 22.50
N ILE A 262 -14.99 12.49 23.70
CA ILE A 262 -14.65 11.69 24.88
C ILE A 262 -14.97 10.21 24.72
N GLY A 263 -15.92 9.87 23.84
CA GLY A 263 -16.24 8.48 23.50
C GLY A 263 -15.22 7.81 22.58
N ASN A 264 -14.28 8.57 21.99
CA ASN A 264 -13.26 8.07 21.07
C ASN A 264 -13.84 7.21 19.92
N PHE A 265 -15.04 7.57 19.46
CA PHE A 265 -15.74 6.85 18.40
C PHE A 265 -15.12 7.11 17.02
N THR A 266 -15.11 6.10 16.16
CA THR A 266 -14.54 6.18 14.81
C THR A 266 -15.46 5.55 13.77
N THR A 267 -15.44 6.11 12.55
CA THR A 267 -16.11 5.56 11.36
C THR A 267 -15.33 4.41 10.72
N ASN A 268 -14.17 4.03 11.29
CA ASN A 268 -13.28 3.01 10.76
C ASN A 268 -13.99 1.68 10.47
N LEU A 269 -14.96 1.28 11.31
CA LEU A 269 -15.73 0.04 11.11
C LEU A 269 -16.53 0.10 9.79
N ALA A 270 -17.24 1.20 9.56
CA ALA A 270 -18.00 1.42 8.34
C ALA A 270 -17.08 1.51 7.12
N GLU A 271 -15.97 2.27 7.23
CA GLU A 271 -14.96 2.39 6.16
C GLU A 271 -14.32 1.04 5.81
N CYS A 272 -14.00 0.23 6.81
CA CYS A 272 -13.44 -1.10 6.62
C CYS A 272 -14.42 -2.02 5.91
N TRP A 273 -15.69 -2.05 6.34
CA TRP A 273 -16.74 -2.82 5.68
C TRP A 273 -16.93 -2.38 4.23
N MET A 274 -17.07 -1.08 3.99
CA MET A 274 -17.21 -0.51 2.65
C MET A 274 -16.03 -0.86 1.75
N HIS A 275 -14.81 -0.81 2.28
CA HIS A 275 -13.63 -1.25 1.55
C HIS A 275 -13.69 -2.74 1.18
N MET A 276 -14.19 -3.63 2.03
CA MET A 276 -14.38 -5.03 1.64
C MET A 276 -15.49 -5.21 0.63
N ARG A 277 -16.64 -4.56 0.82
CA ARG A 277 -17.75 -4.56 -0.13
C ARG A 277 -17.31 -4.08 -1.52
N SER A 278 -16.48 -3.05 -1.59
CA SER A 278 -15.91 -2.57 -2.87
C SER A 278 -15.08 -3.63 -3.62
N LYS A 279 -14.47 -4.59 -2.91
CA LYS A 279 -13.74 -5.71 -3.55
C LYS A 279 -14.69 -6.73 -4.16
N PHE A 280 -15.85 -6.96 -3.55
CA PHE A 280 -16.88 -7.82 -4.12
C PHE A 280 -17.51 -7.22 -5.39
N ASP A 281 -17.49 -5.89 -5.50
CA ASP A 281 -17.89 -5.19 -6.72
C ASP A 281 -16.82 -5.17 -7.82
N GLY A 282 -15.63 -5.76 -7.60
CA GLY A 282 -14.54 -5.70 -8.57
C GLY A 282 -13.82 -4.35 -8.64
N GLY A 283 -14.03 -3.48 -7.65
CA GLY A 283 -13.49 -2.13 -7.61
C GLY A 283 -13.97 -1.27 -8.78
N LYS A 284 -13.16 -0.29 -9.21
CA LYS A 284 -13.47 0.57 -10.36
C LYS A 284 -13.22 -0.12 -11.72
N MET A 285 -12.77 -1.37 -11.72
CA MET A 285 -12.30 -2.05 -12.94
C MET A 285 -13.37 -2.86 -13.65
N PHE A 286 -14.32 -3.43 -12.90
CA PHE A 286 -15.33 -4.31 -13.46
C PHE A 286 -16.71 -3.83 -13.01
N ASN A 287 -17.60 -3.53 -13.96
CA ASN A 287 -18.98 -3.18 -13.64
C ASN A 287 -19.80 -4.46 -13.41
N HIS A 288 -19.88 -4.90 -12.16
CA HIS A 288 -20.72 -6.03 -11.75
C HIS A 288 -22.16 -5.62 -11.39
N CYS A 289 -22.58 -4.37 -11.62
CA CYS A 289 -23.95 -3.93 -11.31
C CYS A 289 -25.00 -4.73 -12.09
N ASN A 290 -24.63 -5.31 -13.23
CA ASN A 290 -25.51 -6.09 -14.10
C ASN A 290 -25.46 -7.62 -13.85
N ARG A 291 -24.60 -8.13 -12.94
CA ARG A 291 -24.45 -9.59 -12.70
C ARG A 291 -24.39 -9.92 -11.21
N GLY A 292 -25.38 -10.71 -10.74
CA GLY A 292 -25.57 -11.06 -9.32
C GLY A 292 -26.21 -9.92 -8.53
N SER A 293 -27.06 -10.24 -7.55
CA SER A 293 -27.77 -9.23 -6.77
C SER A 293 -26.81 -8.41 -5.90
N TRP A 294 -27.09 -7.10 -5.78
CA TRP A 294 -26.41 -6.20 -4.85
C TRP A 294 -26.37 -6.77 -3.43
N HIS A 295 -27.50 -7.33 -3.00
CA HIS A 295 -27.67 -7.99 -1.71
C HIS A 295 -26.66 -9.12 -1.49
N THR A 296 -26.47 -10.02 -2.45
CA THR A 296 -25.51 -11.12 -2.33
C THR A 296 -24.07 -10.64 -2.11
N ARG A 297 -23.68 -9.54 -2.78
CA ARG A 297 -22.34 -8.94 -2.57
C ARG A 297 -22.21 -8.29 -1.20
N CYS A 298 -23.27 -7.62 -0.72
CA CYS A 298 -23.32 -7.10 0.64
C CYS A 298 -23.22 -8.22 1.70
N TYR A 299 -23.94 -9.33 1.50
CA TYR A 299 -23.87 -10.49 2.40
C TYR A 299 -22.49 -11.15 2.38
N GLY A 300 -21.91 -11.37 1.20
CA GLY A 300 -20.54 -11.90 1.08
C GLY A 300 -19.50 -11.00 1.76
N ALA A 301 -19.64 -9.68 1.64
CA ALA A 301 -18.78 -8.72 2.32
C ALA A 301 -18.95 -8.77 3.86
N ALA A 302 -20.19 -8.88 4.36
CA ALA A 302 -20.48 -9.03 5.77
C ALA A 302 -19.90 -10.35 6.34
N LEU A 303 -20.07 -11.47 5.64
CA LEU A 303 -19.48 -12.75 6.03
C LEU A 303 -17.96 -12.68 6.07
N ARG A 304 -17.33 -12.06 5.06
CA ARG A 304 -15.88 -11.86 5.02
C ARG A 304 -15.37 -10.96 6.15
N PHE A 305 -16.15 -9.95 6.55
CA PHE A 305 -15.80 -9.08 7.67
C PHE A 305 -15.79 -9.84 8.99
N ASN A 306 -16.83 -10.64 9.22
CA ASN A 306 -17.06 -11.31 10.50
C ASN A 306 -16.24 -12.60 10.66
N ARG A 307 -16.16 -13.42 9.60
CA ARG A 307 -15.49 -14.74 9.62
C ARG A 307 -14.09 -14.74 8.99
N GLY A 308 -13.63 -13.59 8.48
CA GLY A 308 -12.32 -13.47 7.82
C GLY A 308 -12.26 -14.13 6.43
N PRO A 309 -11.08 -14.18 5.78
CA PRO A 309 -10.91 -14.77 4.45
C PRO A 309 -11.46 -16.19 4.26
N LYS A 310 -11.41 -17.06 5.26
CA LYS A 310 -11.90 -18.46 5.18
C LYS A 310 -13.43 -18.58 5.22
N TRP A 311 -14.17 -17.47 5.30
CA TRP A 311 -15.63 -17.46 5.34
C TRP A 311 -16.26 -18.27 4.20
N SER A 312 -15.71 -18.23 2.98
CA SER A 312 -16.33 -18.85 1.82
C SER A 312 -16.26 -20.36 1.85
N THR A 313 -15.14 -20.95 2.31
CA THR A 313 -14.98 -22.41 2.36
C THR A 313 -15.73 -23.01 3.53
N SER A 314 -15.69 -22.34 4.68
CA SER A 314 -16.50 -22.71 5.86
C SER A 314 -17.99 -22.66 5.56
N THR A 315 -18.48 -21.53 5.05
CA THR A 315 -19.91 -21.37 4.75
C THR A 315 -20.38 -22.32 3.64
N TRP A 316 -19.53 -22.64 2.66
CA TRP A 316 -19.83 -23.67 1.67
C TRP A 316 -20.06 -25.02 2.34
N GLN A 317 -19.10 -25.47 3.14
CA GLN A 317 -19.19 -26.74 3.85
C GLN A 317 -20.40 -26.80 4.79
N ASP A 318 -20.69 -25.72 5.51
CA ASP A 318 -21.83 -25.60 6.42
C ASP A 318 -23.18 -25.75 5.69
N ILE A 319 -23.29 -25.23 4.46
CA ILE A 319 -24.55 -25.20 3.69
C ILE A 319 -24.73 -26.45 2.84
N THR A 320 -23.68 -26.87 2.13
CA THR A 320 -23.78 -27.96 1.16
C THR A 320 -23.48 -29.32 1.77
N ASN A 321 -22.91 -29.38 2.98
CA ASN A 321 -22.33 -30.58 3.58
C ASN A 321 -21.29 -31.28 2.68
N THR A 322 -20.73 -30.56 1.69
CA THR A 322 -19.69 -31.07 0.80
C THR A 322 -18.36 -30.39 1.09
N ILE A 323 -17.28 -31.14 0.92
CA ILE A 323 -15.93 -30.62 1.12
C ILE A 323 -15.57 -29.71 -0.06
N PRO A 324 -15.19 -28.44 0.17
CA PRO A 324 -14.73 -27.56 -0.88
C PRO A 324 -13.48 -28.13 -1.58
N GLY A 325 -13.34 -27.90 -2.90
CA GLY A 325 -12.20 -28.41 -3.66
C GLY A 325 -10.85 -27.95 -3.09
N TYR A 326 -9.84 -28.82 -3.13
CA TYR A 326 -8.53 -28.61 -2.50
C TYR A 326 -7.90 -27.25 -2.81
N HIS A 327 -7.87 -26.84 -4.09
CA HIS A 327 -7.27 -25.56 -4.48
C HIS A 327 -8.03 -24.35 -3.93
N PHE A 328 -9.35 -24.45 -3.85
CA PHE A 328 -10.20 -23.40 -3.31
C PHE A 328 -9.97 -23.26 -1.80
N ASP A 329 -10.00 -24.36 -1.04
CA ASP A 329 -9.75 -24.31 0.40
C ASP A 329 -8.31 -23.87 0.74
N LYS A 330 -7.32 -24.37 0.00
CA LYS A 330 -5.92 -23.96 0.15
C LYS A 330 -5.75 -22.45 -0.01
N LEU A 331 -6.30 -21.86 -1.08
CA LEU A 331 -6.17 -20.42 -1.35
C LEU A 331 -6.71 -19.56 -0.21
N PHE A 332 -7.91 -19.88 0.30
CA PHE A 332 -8.53 -19.09 1.36
C PHE A 332 -7.92 -19.35 2.73
N THR A 333 -7.43 -20.57 2.99
CA THR A 333 -6.63 -20.89 4.17
C THR A 333 -5.30 -20.13 4.18
N GLU A 334 -4.57 -20.07 3.06
CA GLU A 334 -3.35 -19.27 2.95
C GLU A 334 -3.61 -17.77 3.19
N ARG A 335 -4.73 -17.24 2.68
CA ARG A 335 -5.14 -15.84 2.93
C ARG A 335 -5.48 -15.58 4.39
N GLN A 336 -6.12 -16.55 5.06
CA GLN A 336 -6.42 -16.48 6.48
C GLN A 336 -5.13 -16.45 7.31
N LEU A 337 -4.22 -17.39 7.05
CA LEU A 337 -2.91 -17.44 7.71
C LEU A 337 -2.10 -16.15 7.46
N ALA A 338 -2.13 -15.61 6.24
CA ALA A 338 -1.47 -14.34 5.93
C ALA A 338 -2.08 -13.17 6.73
N LEU A 339 -3.39 -13.15 6.94
CA LEU A 339 -4.06 -12.13 7.76
C LEU A 339 -3.63 -12.25 9.24
N GLU A 340 -3.65 -13.47 9.79
CA GLU A 340 -3.24 -13.75 11.16
C GLU A 340 -1.78 -13.40 11.40
N ASN A 341 -0.89 -13.84 10.51
CA ASN A 341 0.53 -13.49 10.55
C ASN A 341 0.73 -11.97 10.47
N ASN A 342 -0.01 -11.27 9.61
CA ASN A 342 0.05 -9.81 9.54
C ASN A 342 -0.43 -9.15 10.84
N ASN A 343 -1.45 -9.69 11.50
CA ASN A 343 -1.92 -9.16 12.78
C ASN A 343 -0.89 -9.38 13.90
N ILE A 344 -0.24 -10.55 13.94
CA ILE A 344 0.88 -10.85 14.84
C ILE A 344 2.07 -9.91 14.58
N ILE A 345 2.48 -9.77 13.31
CA ILE A 345 3.55 -8.85 12.91
C ILE A 345 3.21 -7.41 13.31
N LYS A 346 1.98 -6.97 13.07
CA LYS A 346 1.51 -5.64 13.45
C LYS A 346 1.43 -5.45 14.96
N SER A 347 1.23 -6.51 15.76
CA SER A 347 1.13 -6.39 17.21
C SER A 347 2.50 -6.21 17.88
N LYS A 348 3.58 -6.68 17.25
CA LYS A 348 4.97 -6.58 17.76
C LYS A 348 5.40 -5.11 17.99
N PRO A 349 5.88 -4.75 19.20
CA PRO A 349 6.22 -3.36 19.55
C PRO A 349 7.36 -2.79 18.69
N GLU A 350 8.37 -3.58 18.36
CA GLU A 350 9.51 -3.20 17.49
C GLU A 350 9.08 -2.80 16.06
N ILE A 351 8.07 -3.47 15.52
CA ILE A 351 7.56 -3.21 14.17
C ILE A 351 6.74 -1.91 14.17
N LYS A 352 5.99 -1.68 15.24
CA LYS A 352 5.24 -0.43 15.45
C LYS A 352 6.18 0.77 15.60
N SER A 353 7.25 0.65 16.38
CA SER A 353 8.25 1.72 16.56
C SER A 353 9.05 1.98 15.28
N SER A 354 9.42 0.93 14.54
CA SER A 354 10.13 1.04 13.25
C SER A 354 9.32 1.72 12.16
N ARG A 355 7.99 1.53 12.14
CA ARG A 355 7.10 2.20 11.18
C ARG A 355 7.01 3.70 11.45
N TRP A 356 6.94 4.09 12.72
CA TRP A 356 6.99 5.49 13.15
C TRP A 356 8.35 6.14 12.84
N LYS A 357 9.45 5.46 13.19
CA LYS A 357 10.81 5.93 12.86
C LYS A 357 10.98 6.13 11.36
N ARG A 358 10.49 5.19 10.52
CA ARG A 358 10.44 5.35 9.05
C ARG A 358 9.58 6.55 8.60
N LYS A 359 8.45 6.81 9.26
CA LYS A 359 7.58 7.96 8.96
C LYS A 359 8.25 9.29 9.30
N MET A 360 8.90 9.39 10.46
CA MET A 360 9.66 10.59 10.83
C MET A 360 10.94 10.75 9.99
N ALA A 361 11.60 9.65 9.62
CA ALA A 361 12.74 9.65 8.71
C ALA A 361 12.35 10.02 7.26
N SER A 362 11.14 9.65 6.82
CA SER A 362 10.54 10.08 5.55
C SER A 362 10.21 11.57 5.52
N VAL A 363 10.13 12.23 6.68
CA VAL A 363 9.94 13.68 6.80
C VAL A 363 11.27 14.40 7.01
N LYS A 364 12.30 13.71 7.53
CA LYS A 364 13.62 14.28 7.82
C LYS A 364 14.54 14.41 6.61
N GLU A 365 14.18 13.82 5.49
CA GLU A 365 14.87 13.94 4.20
C GLU A 365 13.94 13.33 3.17
N GLY A 366 13.98 13.81 1.93
CA GLY A 366 13.46 13.07 0.79
C GLY A 366 14.08 11.68 0.79
N ASN A 367 13.41 10.70 1.39
CA ASN A 367 13.85 9.30 1.46
C ASN A 367 13.03 8.45 0.51
N THR A 368 12.49 9.06 -0.55
CA THR A 368 12.03 8.29 -1.69
C THR A 368 13.24 7.60 -2.33
N LYS A 369 13.04 6.40 -2.88
CA LYS A 369 14.07 5.70 -3.67
C LYS A 369 14.62 6.60 -4.81
N LYS A 370 13.81 7.55 -5.26
CA LYS A 370 14.15 8.66 -6.17
C LYS A 370 15.24 9.56 -5.58
N ALA A 371 15.03 10.11 -4.39
CA ALA A 371 15.97 11.03 -3.75
C ALA A 371 17.30 10.38 -3.36
N ARG A 372 17.32 9.09 -2.99
CA ARG A 372 18.56 8.33 -2.79
C ARG A 372 19.36 8.04 -4.07
N MET A 373 18.74 8.12 -5.25
CA MET A 373 19.41 7.97 -6.55
C MET A 373 19.97 9.29 -7.08
N HIS A 374 19.75 10.41 -6.37
CA HIS A 374 20.34 11.71 -6.64
C HIS A 374 21.47 11.90 -5.62
N TYR A 375 22.72 11.84 -6.09
CA TYR A 375 23.93 11.72 -5.28
C TYR A 375 24.07 12.81 -4.19
N GLY A 376 24.69 12.45 -3.06
CA GLY A 376 24.81 13.31 -1.87
C GLY A 376 25.43 14.67 -2.14
N ASN A 377 24.92 15.70 -1.44
CA ASN A 377 25.30 17.12 -1.25
C ASN A 377 26.22 17.91 -2.22
N LYS A 378 26.79 17.36 -3.30
CA LYS A 378 27.76 18.04 -4.18
C LYS A 378 27.52 17.85 -5.69
N SER A 379 26.36 17.36 -6.13
CA SER A 379 26.14 17.04 -7.56
C SER A 379 25.08 17.94 -8.22
N ILE A 380 25.36 19.24 -8.35
CA ILE A 380 24.49 20.18 -9.09
C ILE A 380 25.13 20.68 -10.40
N GLN A 381 26.42 20.44 -10.64
CA GLN A 381 27.04 20.73 -11.93
C GLN A 381 27.50 19.43 -12.60
N VAL A 382 26.79 19.04 -13.66
CA VAL A 382 27.34 18.13 -14.67
C VAL A 382 28.08 19.06 -15.64
N GLU A 383 29.36 19.25 -15.42
CA GLU A 383 30.21 19.79 -16.49
C GLU A 383 30.21 18.78 -17.64
N GLU A 384 30.08 19.26 -18.88
CA GLU A 384 30.13 18.39 -20.05
C GLU A 384 31.58 17.89 -20.19
N ASP A 385 31.84 16.60 -19.94
CA ASP A 385 33.19 16.00 -20.02
C ASP A 385 33.87 16.18 -21.39
N ILE A 386 33.08 16.42 -22.44
CA ILE A 386 33.49 16.53 -23.85
C ILE A 386 32.60 17.60 -24.51
N THR A 387 33.15 18.39 -25.44
CA THR A 387 32.36 19.40 -26.16
C THR A 387 31.30 18.77 -27.06
N LYS A 388 30.20 19.50 -27.32
CA LYS A 388 29.11 19.01 -28.20
C LYS A 388 29.59 18.64 -29.61
N SER A 389 30.59 19.35 -30.13
CA SER A 389 31.17 19.09 -31.45
C SER A 389 31.91 17.75 -31.48
N GLU A 390 32.79 17.50 -30.50
CA GLU A 390 33.54 16.25 -30.39
C GLU A 390 32.62 15.04 -30.10
N LEU A 391 31.52 15.25 -29.39
CA LEU A 391 30.52 14.21 -29.18
C LEU A 391 29.85 13.79 -30.49
N GLU A 392 29.49 14.75 -31.35
CA GLU A 392 28.84 14.46 -32.62
C GLU A 392 29.78 13.74 -33.59
N GLU A 393 31.06 14.15 -33.64
CA GLU A 393 32.10 13.44 -34.39
C GLU A 393 32.26 11.99 -33.94
N LYS A 394 32.35 11.75 -32.62
CA LYS A 394 32.44 10.40 -32.04
C LYS A 394 31.21 9.54 -32.34
N LYS A 395 30.00 10.13 -32.41
CA LYS A 395 28.80 9.40 -32.82
C LYS A 395 28.90 8.93 -34.27
N THR A 396 29.34 9.80 -35.18
CA THR A 396 29.48 9.46 -36.60
C THR A 396 30.47 8.32 -36.79
N ILE A 397 31.65 8.41 -36.16
CA ILE A 397 32.67 7.35 -36.18
C ILE A 397 32.10 6.03 -35.62
N PHE A 398 31.32 6.08 -34.54
CA PHE A 398 30.72 4.89 -33.95
C PHE A 398 29.69 4.22 -34.88
N MET A 399 28.86 5.02 -35.56
CA MET A 399 27.83 4.54 -36.49
C MET A 399 28.45 3.90 -37.73
N GLU A 400 29.47 4.53 -38.32
CA GLU A 400 30.20 3.99 -39.46
C GLU A 400 30.89 2.67 -39.11
N LYS A 401 31.55 2.61 -37.95
CA LYS A 401 32.32 1.43 -37.54
C LYS A 401 31.47 0.24 -37.07
N ASN A 402 30.29 0.47 -36.47
CA ASN A 402 29.55 -0.60 -35.79
C ASN A 402 28.13 -0.85 -36.33
N TYR A 403 27.59 0.05 -37.17
CA TYR A 403 26.21 -0.05 -37.66
C TYR A 403 26.12 -0.12 -39.18
N ASN A 404 26.90 0.68 -39.91
CA ASN A 404 26.95 0.67 -41.38
C ASN A 404 27.91 -0.42 -41.90
N LEU A 405 27.63 -1.67 -41.53
CA LEU A 405 28.47 -2.82 -41.87
C LEU A 405 28.05 -3.45 -43.20
N GLU A 406 29.03 -3.90 -44.00
CA GLU A 406 28.77 -4.67 -45.21
C GLU A 406 28.11 -6.03 -44.91
N LEU A 407 27.29 -6.52 -45.85
CA LEU A 407 26.57 -7.79 -45.75
C LEU A 407 27.47 -9.01 -45.51
N SER A 408 28.71 -8.97 -46.01
CA SER A 408 29.75 -9.97 -45.77
C SER A 408 30.12 -10.04 -44.28
N HIS A 409 30.38 -8.89 -43.67
CA HIS A 409 30.78 -8.78 -42.27
C HIS A 409 29.66 -9.15 -41.29
N ILE A 410 28.41 -8.84 -41.64
CA ILE A 410 27.24 -9.25 -40.84
C ILE A 410 27.16 -10.78 -40.74
N LYS A 411 27.40 -11.50 -41.84
CA LYS A 411 27.38 -12.97 -41.86
C LYS A 411 28.52 -13.58 -41.03
N GLU A 412 29.68 -12.92 -41.00
CA GLU A 412 30.80 -13.34 -40.14
C GLU A 412 30.48 -13.16 -38.65
N ILE A 413 29.92 -11.99 -38.28
CA ILE A 413 29.47 -11.72 -36.92
C ILE A 413 28.42 -12.77 -36.51
N GLU A 414 27.44 -13.06 -37.37
CA GLU A 414 26.44 -14.09 -37.09
C GLU A 414 27.10 -15.45 -36.79
N LYS A 415 28.04 -15.89 -37.62
CA LYS A 415 28.76 -17.16 -37.45
C LYS A 415 29.52 -17.22 -36.13
N HIS A 416 30.21 -16.13 -35.75
CA HIS A 416 31.05 -16.06 -34.55
C HIS A 416 30.24 -15.87 -33.26
N THR A 417 28.98 -15.47 -33.39
CA THR A 417 28.10 -15.17 -32.25
C THR A 417 27.01 -16.22 -32.00
N LYS A 418 27.00 -17.33 -32.76
CA LYS A 418 26.04 -18.45 -32.63
C LYS A 418 25.92 -19.00 -31.20
N LEU A 419 27.04 -19.09 -30.49
CA LEU A 419 27.09 -19.64 -29.13
C LEU A 419 26.70 -18.62 -28.04
N GLN A 420 26.31 -17.41 -28.45
CA GLN A 420 25.82 -16.34 -27.57
C GLN A 420 26.79 -16.08 -26.40
N ILE A 421 26.34 -16.19 -25.15
CA ILE A 421 27.09 -15.78 -23.96
C ILE A 421 28.40 -16.55 -23.73
N THR A 422 28.57 -17.74 -24.33
CA THR A 422 29.83 -18.49 -24.25
C THR A 422 30.86 -18.01 -25.29
N SER A 423 30.45 -17.18 -26.25
CA SER A 423 31.35 -16.50 -27.19
C SER A 423 31.74 -15.12 -26.65
N ALA A 424 33.04 -14.88 -26.52
CA ALA A 424 33.58 -13.56 -26.18
C ALA A 424 33.17 -12.50 -27.22
N SER A 425 33.19 -12.87 -28.50
CA SER A 425 32.78 -11.99 -29.61
C SER A 425 31.33 -11.55 -29.50
N TRP A 426 30.41 -12.43 -29.05
CA TRP A 426 29.02 -12.02 -28.81
C TRP A 426 28.91 -11.03 -27.65
N MET A 427 29.69 -11.21 -26.58
CA MET A 427 29.66 -10.28 -25.45
C MET A 427 30.12 -8.88 -25.85
N ASP A 428 31.16 -8.77 -26.67
CA ASP A 428 31.67 -7.48 -27.13
C ASP A 428 30.72 -6.82 -28.14
N GLU A 429 30.14 -7.60 -29.06
CA GLU A 429 29.09 -7.13 -29.96
C GLU A 429 27.82 -6.68 -29.22
N ARG A 430 27.52 -7.31 -28.09
CA ARG A 430 26.32 -7.03 -27.31
C ARG A 430 26.47 -5.77 -26.43
N LYS A 431 27.67 -5.48 -25.91
CA LYS A 431 27.97 -4.26 -25.15
C LYS A 431 27.74 -2.98 -25.96
N LYS A 432 27.92 -3.06 -27.29
CA LYS A 432 27.71 -1.93 -28.22
C LYS A 432 26.23 -1.56 -28.43
N ARG A 433 25.27 -2.41 -28.00
CA ARG A 433 23.83 -2.28 -28.33
C ARG A 433 22.94 -2.23 -27.09
N LEU A 434 21.88 -1.42 -27.13
CA LEU A 434 20.83 -1.40 -26.10
C LEU A 434 19.82 -2.53 -26.32
N THR A 435 19.34 -3.16 -25.24
CA THR A 435 18.22 -4.13 -25.33
C THR A 435 16.89 -3.45 -25.46
N ALA A 436 15.89 -4.17 -26.00
CA ALA A 436 14.49 -3.74 -25.97
C ALA A 436 14.00 -3.37 -24.56
N SER A 437 14.41 -4.11 -23.53
CA SER A 437 14.03 -3.80 -22.13
C SER A 437 14.61 -2.48 -21.64
N ASN A 438 15.86 -2.17 -22.00
CA ASN A 438 16.54 -0.94 -21.60
C ASN A 438 16.09 0.24 -22.47
N PHE A 439 15.84 0.01 -23.76
CA PHE A 439 15.30 0.99 -24.68
C PHE A 439 13.94 1.51 -24.21
N GLY A 440 13.05 0.63 -23.74
CA GLY A 440 11.78 1.06 -23.16
C GLY A 440 11.91 2.00 -21.95
N LEU A 441 12.96 1.82 -21.14
CA LEU A 441 13.27 2.71 -20.01
C LEU A 441 13.80 4.07 -20.47
N VAL A 442 14.62 4.08 -21.52
CA VAL A 442 15.15 5.32 -22.14
C VAL A 442 14.01 6.10 -22.79
N TYR A 443 13.15 5.44 -23.57
CA TYR A 443 12.05 6.07 -24.30
C TYR A 443 10.98 6.66 -23.37
N LYS A 444 10.63 5.95 -22.29
CA LYS A 444 9.61 6.41 -21.31
C LYS A 444 10.18 7.34 -20.24
N ARG A 445 11.43 7.81 -20.39
CA ARG A 445 12.09 8.64 -19.37
C ARG A 445 11.41 10.00 -19.26
N ASN A 446 11.13 10.42 -18.03
CA ASN A 446 10.68 11.77 -17.76
C ASN A 446 11.84 12.76 -17.98
N PRO A 447 11.70 13.79 -18.83
CA PRO A 447 12.77 14.74 -19.13
C PRO A 447 13.23 15.54 -17.90
N LYS A 448 12.39 15.68 -16.87
CA LYS A 448 12.68 16.41 -15.63
C LYS A 448 13.57 15.65 -14.64
N ILE A 449 13.90 14.38 -14.91
CA ILE A 449 14.72 13.54 -14.03
C ILE A 449 16.15 13.42 -14.59
N PRO A 450 17.21 13.65 -13.79
CA PRO A 450 18.60 13.47 -14.20
C PRO A 450 18.89 12.10 -14.85
N VAL A 451 19.68 12.11 -15.92
CA VAL A 451 19.97 10.93 -16.75
C VAL A 451 21.08 10.04 -16.17
N THR A 452 21.93 10.60 -15.30
CA THR A 452 23.15 9.98 -14.76
C THR A 452 22.95 8.59 -14.14
N PRO A 453 21.92 8.33 -13.31
CA PRO A 453 21.73 7.00 -12.72
C PRO A 453 21.34 5.94 -13.76
N LEU A 454 20.57 6.34 -14.77
CA LEU A 454 20.21 5.46 -15.88
C LEU A 454 21.46 5.12 -16.70
N VAL A 455 22.27 6.13 -17.05
CA VAL A 455 23.54 5.94 -17.76
C VAL A 455 24.49 5.04 -16.97
N ASN A 456 24.65 5.29 -15.66
CA ASN A 456 25.49 4.45 -14.81
C ASN A 456 25.01 2.99 -14.77
N SER A 457 23.69 2.77 -14.72
CA SER A 457 23.13 1.43 -14.78
C SER A 457 23.32 0.75 -16.14
N LEU A 458 23.36 1.51 -17.23
CA LEU A 458 23.53 0.96 -18.58
C LEU A 458 25.00 0.66 -18.89
N LEU A 459 25.93 1.52 -18.45
CA LEU A 459 27.36 1.43 -18.77
C LEU A 459 28.16 0.62 -17.76
N TYR A 460 27.87 0.75 -16.47
CA TYR A 460 28.68 0.17 -15.39
C TYR A 460 27.98 -0.99 -14.65
N SER A 461 26.77 -1.39 -15.07
CA SER A 461 26.22 -2.63 -14.54
C SER A 461 27.03 -3.81 -15.07
N THR A 462 27.57 -4.61 -14.15
CA THR A 462 27.99 -5.96 -14.50
C THR A 462 26.76 -6.66 -15.06
N PHE A 463 26.85 -7.22 -16.27
CA PHE A 463 25.77 -8.01 -16.87
C PHE A 463 25.47 -9.19 -15.94
N LYS A 464 24.57 -8.96 -15.01
CA LYS A 464 24.02 -9.97 -14.12
C LYS A 464 22.70 -10.33 -14.73
N ARG A 465 22.56 -11.61 -15.07
CA ARG A 465 21.34 -12.25 -15.57
C ARG A 465 20.11 -11.54 -15.01
N ASN A 466 19.05 -11.43 -15.81
CA ASN A 466 17.72 -11.54 -15.24
C ASN A 466 17.72 -12.85 -14.44
N ARG A 467 17.98 -12.77 -13.13
CA ARG A 467 17.58 -13.81 -12.21
C ARG A 467 16.05 -13.77 -12.21
N ARG A 468 15.42 -14.30 -13.28
CA ARG A 468 14.45 -15.37 -13.02
C ARG A 468 15.21 -16.24 -12.04
N LYS A 469 14.76 -16.35 -10.78
CA LYS A 469 15.27 -17.39 -9.89
C LYS A 469 15.31 -18.63 -10.78
N CYS A 470 16.49 -19.05 -11.21
CA CYS A 470 16.62 -20.40 -11.70
C CYS A 470 16.25 -21.13 -10.43
N SER A 471 15.05 -21.71 -10.37
CA SER A 471 14.90 -22.90 -9.57
C SER A 471 16.14 -23.72 -9.89
N THR A 472 17.00 -23.91 -8.90
CA THR A 472 18.07 -24.90 -9.00
C THR A 472 17.43 -26.15 -9.58
N ILE A 473 18.08 -26.76 -10.59
CA ILE A 473 17.49 -27.87 -11.33
C ILE A 473 17.06 -28.92 -10.30
N LYS A 474 15.77 -29.23 -10.31
CA LYS A 474 15.16 -30.15 -9.35
C LYS A 474 15.13 -31.52 -9.98
N PHE A 475 15.66 -32.50 -9.28
CA PHE A 475 15.77 -33.87 -9.77
C PHE A 475 14.74 -34.78 -9.13
N LEU A 476 14.24 -34.45 -7.93
CA LEU A 476 13.30 -35.30 -7.18
C LEU A 476 12.03 -35.61 -7.99
N GLY A 477 11.69 -36.90 -8.09
CA GLY A 477 10.50 -37.41 -8.77
C GLY A 477 10.59 -37.45 -10.30
N ARG A 478 11.74 -37.09 -10.88
CA ARG A 478 11.94 -37.08 -12.33
C ARG A 478 12.48 -38.41 -12.85
N ARG A 479 12.08 -38.75 -14.08
CA ARG A 479 12.65 -39.89 -14.81
C ARG A 479 13.82 -39.41 -15.67
N ILE A 480 14.98 -40.03 -15.50
CA ILE A 480 16.23 -39.62 -16.13
C ILE A 480 16.81 -40.73 -17.02
N ALA A 481 17.52 -40.35 -18.07
CA ALA A 481 18.43 -41.19 -18.83
C ALA A 481 19.86 -40.74 -18.50
N HIS A 482 20.72 -41.64 -18.07
CA HIS A 482 22.07 -41.35 -17.62
C HIS A 482 23.07 -42.22 -18.40
N GLU A 483 24.07 -41.59 -19.01
CA GLU A 483 25.15 -42.22 -19.76
C GLU A 483 26.29 -42.64 -18.83
N TRP A 484 26.64 -43.92 -18.85
CA TRP A 484 27.74 -44.50 -18.09
C TRP A 484 28.79 -45.07 -19.04
N ILE A 485 30.05 -45.02 -18.63
CA ILE A 485 31.17 -45.66 -19.33
C ILE A 485 31.40 -47.01 -18.64
N LEU A 486 31.27 -48.11 -19.38
CA LEU A 486 31.51 -49.46 -18.91
C LEU A 486 33.02 -49.79 -18.94
N GLU A 487 33.43 -50.88 -18.28
CA GLU A 487 34.84 -51.28 -18.14
C GLU A 487 35.55 -51.55 -19.48
N ASP A 488 34.78 -51.89 -20.51
CA ASP A 488 35.21 -52.08 -21.90
C ASP A 488 35.33 -50.76 -22.70
N GLY A 489 35.11 -49.61 -22.04
CA GLY A 489 35.17 -48.27 -22.62
C GLY A 489 33.95 -47.88 -23.45
N CYS A 490 32.92 -48.73 -23.51
CA CYS A 490 31.69 -48.44 -24.23
C CYS A 490 30.74 -47.58 -23.40
N LYS A 491 30.14 -46.57 -24.04
CA LYS A 491 29.13 -45.69 -23.43
C LYS A 491 27.74 -46.29 -23.57
N LYS A 492 27.03 -46.47 -22.45
CA LYS A 492 25.67 -47.01 -22.44
C LYS A 492 24.74 -46.12 -21.63
N TRP A 493 23.50 -46.01 -22.09
CA TRP A 493 22.46 -45.21 -21.45
C TRP A 493 21.58 -46.09 -20.55
N PHE A 494 21.47 -45.71 -19.28
CA PHE A 494 20.60 -46.32 -18.29
C PHE A 494 19.44 -45.38 -17.99
N LYS A 495 18.23 -45.92 -17.85
CA LYS A 495 17.04 -45.14 -17.47
C LYS A 495 16.77 -45.35 -16.00
N GLY A 496 16.33 -44.33 -15.27
CA GLY A 496 16.06 -44.45 -13.85
C GLY A 496 15.10 -43.38 -13.31
N LEU A 497 14.64 -43.58 -12.09
CA LEU A 497 13.75 -42.66 -11.38
C LEU A 497 14.46 -42.11 -10.13
N VAL A 498 14.41 -40.80 -9.95
CA VAL A 498 14.93 -40.15 -8.75
C VAL A 498 13.86 -40.23 -7.65
N LEU A 499 14.08 -41.08 -6.66
CA LEU A 499 13.08 -41.46 -5.65
C LEU A 499 12.97 -40.41 -4.54
N SER A 500 14.10 -40.06 -3.93
CA SER A 500 14.13 -39.24 -2.72
C SER A 500 15.38 -38.35 -2.65
N VAL A 501 15.35 -37.35 -1.76
CA VAL A 501 16.54 -36.56 -1.39
C VAL A 501 16.96 -37.00 0.00
N LEU A 502 18.10 -37.69 0.10
CA LEU A 502 18.61 -38.24 1.36
C LEU A 502 19.21 -37.16 2.26
N LYS A 503 19.83 -36.14 1.65
CA LYS A 503 20.46 -35.02 2.38
C LYS A 503 20.06 -33.68 1.79
N LYS A 504 19.69 -32.74 2.66
CA LYS A 504 19.24 -31.37 2.34
C LYS A 504 17.95 -31.30 1.49
N SER A 505 17.65 -30.13 0.94
CA SER A 505 16.49 -29.88 0.07
C SER A 505 16.85 -30.07 -1.40
N ASP A 506 15.89 -30.56 -2.18
CA ASP A 506 15.95 -30.66 -3.65
C ASP A 506 16.41 -29.34 -4.30
N GLY A 507 17.49 -29.42 -5.07
CA GLY A 507 18.17 -28.27 -5.68
C GLY A 507 19.19 -27.55 -4.79
N ASP A 508 19.61 -28.09 -3.64
CA ASP A 508 20.79 -27.59 -2.89
C ASP A 508 22.09 -28.12 -3.52
N VAL A 509 23.13 -27.28 -3.53
CA VAL A 509 24.47 -27.61 -4.06
C VAL A 509 25.09 -28.84 -3.41
N ASN A 510 24.75 -29.15 -2.15
CA ASN A 510 25.23 -30.36 -1.47
C ASN A 510 24.09 -31.34 -1.16
N ALA A 511 23.01 -31.35 -1.96
CA ALA A 511 21.98 -32.38 -1.85
C ALA A 511 22.49 -33.73 -2.35
N VAL A 512 21.97 -34.82 -1.79
CA VAL A 512 22.23 -36.21 -2.23
C VAL A 512 20.91 -36.85 -2.60
N TYR A 513 20.84 -37.46 -3.77
CA TYR A 513 19.65 -38.10 -4.31
C TYR A 513 19.78 -39.61 -4.29
N GLU A 514 18.65 -40.28 -4.09
CA GLU A 514 18.50 -41.71 -4.25
C GLU A 514 17.87 -41.98 -5.63
N ILE A 515 18.56 -42.73 -6.48
CA ILE A 515 18.16 -42.99 -7.87
C ILE A 515 18.10 -44.49 -8.09
N LYS A 516 16.94 -44.98 -8.55
CA LYS A 516 16.78 -46.38 -8.96
C LYS A 516 16.82 -46.49 -10.49
N TYR A 517 17.79 -47.22 -11.03
CA TYR A 517 17.85 -47.52 -12.47
C TYR A 517 16.99 -48.74 -12.83
N ASP A 518 16.43 -48.70 -14.03
CA ASP A 518 15.60 -49.76 -14.59
C ASP A 518 16.46 -51.01 -14.81
N GLY A 519 16.15 -52.10 -14.10
CA GLY A 519 16.87 -53.38 -14.19
C GLY A 519 17.94 -53.61 -13.11
N GLU A 520 18.14 -52.65 -12.21
CA GLU A 520 18.95 -52.82 -10.99
C GLU A 520 18.04 -52.98 -9.76
N ASP A 521 18.40 -53.91 -8.87
CA ASP A 521 17.63 -54.17 -7.65
C ASP A 521 17.83 -53.06 -6.60
N ASP A 522 19.07 -52.56 -6.51
CA ASP A 522 19.50 -51.56 -5.53
C ASP A 522 19.41 -50.12 -6.06
N ALA A 523 19.21 -49.17 -5.13
CA ALA A 523 19.21 -47.74 -5.43
C ALA A 523 20.61 -47.15 -5.23
N ASN A 524 21.00 -46.24 -6.13
CA ASN A 524 22.28 -45.55 -6.10
C ASN A 524 22.16 -44.16 -5.46
N GLU A 525 23.13 -43.81 -4.61
CA GLU A 525 23.24 -42.47 -4.03
C GLU A 525 24.13 -41.58 -4.91
N VAL A 526 23.61 -40.44 -5.38
CA VAL A 526 24.37 -39.52 -6.26
C VAL A 526 24.28 -38.09 -5.77
N GLN A 527 25.40 -37.35 -5.80
CA GLN A 527 25.43 -35.96 -5.35
C GLN A 527 24.82 -35.01 -6.38
N HIS A 528 24.22 -33.92 -5.91
CA HIS A 528 23.63 -32.90 -6.79
C HIS A 528 24.64 -32.27 -7.75
N LYS A 529 25.90 -32.10 -7.33
CA LYS A 529 26.94 -31.50 -8.17
C LYS A 529 27.25 -32.38 -9.38
N GLU A 530 27.39 -33.68 -9.16
CA GLU A 530 27.68 -34.69 -10.19
C GLU A 530 26.52 -34.74 -11.20
N LEU A 531 25.27 -34.93 -10.72
CA LEU A 531 24.10 -34.92 -11.60
C LEU A 531 23.93 -33.62 -12.40
N LEU A 532 24.29 -32.49 -11.80
CA LEU A 532 24.23 -31.19 -12.47
C LEU A 532 25.33 -31.03 -13.52
N GLU A 533 26.50 -31.61 -13.29
CA GLU A 533 27.61 -31.66 -14.24
C GLU A 533 27.29 -32.59 -15.40
N ASP A 534 26.79 -33.79 -15.13
CA ASP A 534 26.36 -34.75 -16.16
C ASP A 534 25.20 -34.20 -17.01
N TYR A 535 24.27 -33.47 -16.39
CA TYR A 535 23.20 -32.78 -17.10
C TYR A 535 23.74 -31.66 -18.02
N ARG A 536 24.74 -30.90 -17.56
CA ARG A 536 25.38 -29.85 -18.38
C ARG A 536 26.19 -30.42 -19.53
N ASN A 537 26.86 -31.55 -19.30
CA ASN A 537 27.66 -32.26 -20.29
C ASN A 537 26.79 -33.09 -21.26
N SER A 538 25.46 -33.05 -21.10
CA SER A 538 24.48 -33.82 -21.89
C SER A 538 24.61 -35.34 -21.74
N SER A 539 25.33 -35.81 -20.72
CA SER A 539 25.43 -37.21 -20.29
C SER A 539 24.25 -37.63 -19.40
N LEU A 540 23.43 -36.67 -18.94
CA LEU A 540 22.16 -36.93 -18.28
C LEU A 540 21.03 -36.14 -18.93
N LYS A 541 19.89 -36.79 -19.19
CA LYS A 541 18.70 -36.19 -19.84
C LYS A 541 17.44 -36.51 -19.04
N PHE A 542 16.50 -35.56 -19.01
CA PHE A 542 15.15 -35.78 -18.51
C PHE A 542 14.32 -36.51 -19.57
N ILE A 543 13.66 -37.60 -19.17
CA ILE A 543 12.76 -38.39 -20.03
C ILE A 543 11.29 -37.96 -19.82
N ASP A 544 11.03 -37.26 -18.72
CA ASP A 544 9.70 -36.83 -18.28
C ASP A 544 9.18 -35.54 -18.96
N ILE A 545 9.82 -35.07 -20.04
CA ILE A 545 9.44 -33.87 -20.82
C ILE A 545 9.16 -34.22 -22.28
#